data_AF-A0AA48I2A3-F1
#
_entry.id   AF-A0AA48I2A3-F1
#
_cell.length_a   1.000
_cell.length_b   1.000
_cell.length_c   1.000
_cell.angle_alpha   90.00
_cell.angle_beta   90.00
_cell.angle_gamma   90.00
#
_symmetry.space_group_name_H-M   'P 1'
#
loop_
_entity.id
_entity.type
_entity.pdbx_description
1 polymer ?
#
loop_
_entity_poly.entity_id
_entity_poly.type
_entity_poly.pdbx_seq_one_letter_code
_entity_poly.pdbx_strand_id
1 'polypeptide(L)'
;MSLLRLRLASPPNMDYLTVFATRSLVLFPRTTPSAPLFSSPRTLTPPPVEMPLYALLRDDTHCAWYLVDQLLEAPRAAASVARELEMEAEVLVWEQIDRAKMFGRALALLFGSSSNVSEDELCQLAAKHGLELAAPAGGLLLLVQRHYREDVPVILA
;
A
#
# COMPACT_ATOMS: atom_id res chain seq x y z
N MET A 1 -3.36 11.66 37.27
CA MET A 1 -2.35 11.07 36.35
C MET A 1 -2.61 9.57 36.25
N SER A 2 -3.65 9.16 35.52
CA SER A 2 -4.00 7.74 35.34
C SER A 2 -3.49 7.25 34.00
N LEU A 3 -2.48 6.38 34.07
CA LEU A 3 -1.97 5.58 32.97
C LEU A 3 -3.03 4.54 32.59
N LEU A 4 -3.86 4.85 31.59
CA LEU A 4 -4.66 3.85 30.90
C LEU A 4 -3.71 2.98 30.07
N ARG A 5 -3.11 1.98 30.73
CA ARG A 5 -2.63 0.76 30.07
C ARG A 5 -3.83 0.08 29.44
N LEU A 6 -4.16 0.50 28.22
CA LEU A 6 -4.95 -0.29 27.29
C LEU A 6 -4.23 -1.64 27.20
N ARG A 7 -4.84 -2.66 27.81
CA ARG A 7 -4.49 -4.04 27.54
C ARG A 7 -4.62 -4.20 26.03
N LEU A 8 -3.49 -4.32 25.32
CA LEU A 8 -3.48 -4.88 23.98
C LEU A 8 -4.08 -6.28 24.13
N ALA A 9 -5.36 -6.41 23.81
CA ALA A 9 -5.90 -7.70 23.45
C ALA A 9 -5.02 -8.23 22.31
N SER A 10 -4.66 -9.52 22.37
CA SER A 10 -4.05 -10.22 21.23
C SER A 10 -4.79 -9.81 19.95
N PRO A 11 -4.08 -9.45 18.87
CA PRO A 11 -4.74 -8.98 17.65
C PRO A 11 -5.77 -10.03 17.24
N PRO A 12 -7.04 -9.64 17.03
CA PRO A 12 -8.08 -10.59 16.70
C PRO A 12 -7.68 -11.31 15.41
N ASN A 13 -7.73 -12.64 15.43
CA ASN A 13 -7.62 -13.44 14.22
C ASN A 13 -8.63 -12.91 13.19
N MET A 14 -8.14 -12.55 12.00
CA MET A 14 -8.97 -11.95 10.95
C MET A 14 -9.39 -13.02 9.94
N ASP A 15 -10.63 -12.94 9.48
CA ASP A 15 -11.10 -13.71 8.33
C ASP A 15 -10.64 -13.05 7.01
N TYR A 16 -10.73 -13.80 5.91
CA TYR A 16 -10.27 -13.38 4.59
C TYR A 16 -10.90 -12.06 4.12
N LEU A 17 -12.22 -11.91 4.32
CA LEU A 17 -12.95 -10.72 3.88
C LEU A 17 -12.57 -9.51 4.71
N THR A 18 -12.39 -9.69 6.02
CA THR A 18 -11.88 -8.64 6.91
C THR A 18 -10.50 -8.17 6.45
N VAL A 19 -9.56 -9.08 6.17
CA VAL A 19 -8.23 -8.70 5.65
C VAL A 19 -8.36 -7.94 4.34
N PHE A 20 -9.08 -8.50 3.37
CA PHE A 20 -9.23 -7.91 2.05
C PHE A 20 -9.88 -6.52 2.07
N ALA A 21 -10.88 -6.31 2.93
CA ALA A 21 -11.63 -5.06 3.00
C ALA A 21 -10.94 -3.96 3.83
N THR A 22 -10.16 -4.33 4.84
CA THR A 22 -9.66 -3.37 5.84
C THR A 22 -8.17 -3.10 5.76
N ARG A 23 -7.40 -3.98 5.10
CA ARG A 23 -5.94 -3.87 5.08
C ARG A 23 -5.45 -3.19 3.81
N SER A 24 -4.37 -2.43 4.00
CA SER A 24 -3.61 -1.78 2.95
C SER A 24 -2.20 -2.35 2.94
N LEU A 25 -1.58 -2.36 1.77
CA LEU A 25 -0.16 -2.66 1.59
C LEU A 25 0.59 -1.36 1.40
N VAL A 26 1.81 -1.31 1.93
CA VAL A 26 2.77 -0.27 1.60
C VAL A 26 3.58 -0.77 0.41
N LEU A 27 3.42 -0.10 -0.72
CA LEU A 27 4.24 -0.25 -1.91
C LEU A 27 5.50 0.61 -1.77
N PHE A 28 6.59 0.18 -2.38
CA PHE A 28 7.89 0.85 -2.27
C PHE A 28 8.34 1.07 -0.81
N PRO A 29 8.34 0.01 0.04
CA PRO A 29 8.78 0.15 1.42
C PRO A 29 10.21 0.67 1.48
N ARG A 30 10.50 1.55 2.46
CA ARG A 30 11.87 2.03 2.73
C ARG A 30 12.67 0.88 3.33
N THR A 31 13.10 -0.06 2.50
CA THR A 31 14.00 -1.10 2.97
C THR A 31 15.29 -0.42 3.43
N THR A 32 15.57 -0.50 4.73
CA THR A 32 16.86 -0.19 5.34
C THR A 32 17.97 -0.85 4.51
N PRO A 33 19.05 -0.13 4.16
CA PRO A 33 19.88 -0.48 3.00
C PRO A 33 20.74 -1.70 3.27
N SER A 34 20.60 -2.74 2.45
CA SER A 34 21.59 -3.81 2.34
C SER A 34 22.18 -3.82 0.94
N ALA A 35 22.99 -2.79 0.62
CA ALA A 35 24.23 -2.86 -0.16
C ALA A 35 24.68 -1.46 -0.65
N PRO A 36 26.00 -1.22 -0.78
CA PRO A 36 26.57 0.12 -0.91
C PRO A 36 26.76 0.60 -2.36
N LEU A 37 26.80 1.93 -2.51
CA LEU A 37 27.67 2.67 -3.44
C LEU A 37 27.61 2.28 -4.93
N PHE A 38 26.51 2.54 -5.62
CA PHE A 38 26.53 3.00 -7.01
C PHE A 38 25.32 3.91 -7.26
N SER A 39 25.38 5.12 -6.69
CA SER A 39 24.45 6.19 -7.03
C SER A 39 24.77 6.67 -8.45
N SER A 40 24.22 5.98 -9.46
CA SER A 40 23.92 6.67 -10.71
C SER A 40 22.85 7.73 -10.40
N PRO A 41 23.00 8.98 -10.86
CA PRO A 41 22.14 10.10 -10.48
C PRO A 41 20.71 10.05 -11.08
N ARG A 42 20.19 8.88 -11.44
CA ARG A 42 18.94 8.73 -12.22
C ARG A 42 17.93 7.73 -11.68
N THR A 43 18.24 6.94 -10.66
CA THR A 43 17.33 5.87 -10.21
C THR A 43 16.14 6.46 -9.45
N LEU A 44 14.91 6.21 -9.94
CA LEU A 44 13.69 6.61 -9.26
C LEU A 44 13.64 5.96 -7.87
N THR A 45 13.56 6.78 -6.83
CA THR A 45 13.44 6.32 -5.44
C THR A 45 12.09 6.77 -4.89
N PRO A 46 10.99 6.04 -5.19
CA PRO A 46 9.65 6.41 -4.76
C PRO A 46 9.53 6.59 -3.24
N PRO A 47 8.69 7.53 -2.77
CA PRO A 47 8.21 7.46 -1.40
C PRO A 47 7.33 6.21 -1.23
N PRO A 48 7.27 5.62 -0.01
CA PRO A 48 6.31 4.57 0.29
C PRO A 48 4.87 5.02 0.03
N VAL A 49 4.08 4.18 -0.62
CA VAL A 49 2.66 4.47 -0.92
C VAL A 49 1.79 3.41 -0.30
N GLU A 50 0.89 3.82 0.59
CA GLU A 50 -0.15 2.96 1.13
C GLU A 50 -1.29 2.79 0.11
N MET A 51 -1.65 1.54 -0.18
CA MET A 51 -2.70 1.22 -1.13
C MET A 51 -3.61 0.10 -0.60
N PRO A 52 -4.94 0.27 -0.62
CA PRO A 52 -5.87 -0.77 -0.17
C PRO A 52 -5.73 -2.06 -0.98
N LEU A 53 -5.76 -3.22 -0.30
CA LEU A 53 -5.68 -4.53 -0.95
C LEU A 53 -6.78 -4.72 -2.01
N TYR A 54 -8.01 -4.31 -1.68
CA TYR A 54 -9.13 -4.44 -2.61
C TYR A 54 -8.91 -3.64 -3.91
N ALA A 55 -8.24 -2.49 -3.85
CA ALA A 55 -8.01 -1.64 -5.02
C ALA A 55 -7.01 -2.31 -5.97
N LEU A 56 -5.87 -2.77 -5.43
CA LEU A 56 -4.81 -3.44 -6.19
C LEU A 56 -5.28 -4.71 -6.91
N LEU A 57 -6.23 -5.44 -6.31
CA LEU A 57 -6.71 -6.70 -6.85
C LEU A 57 -7.91 -6.54 -7.78
N ARG A 58 -8.64 -5.41 -7.71
CA ARG A 58 -9.84 -5.17 -8.52
C ARG A 58 -9.56 -4.27 -9.74
N ASP A 59 -8.75 -3.24 -9.59
CA ASP A 59 -8.50 -2.23 -10.62
C ASP A 59 -7.01 -1.86 -10.65
N ASP A 60 -6.21 -2.83 -11.08
CA ASP A 60 -4.77 -2.70 -11.21
C ASP A 60 -4.34 -1.59 -12.18
N THR A 61 -5.13 -1.36 -13.23
CA THR A 61 -4.85 -0.36 -14.27
C THR A 61 -5.00 1.05 -13.71
N HIS A 62 -6.07 1.31 -12.97
CA HIS A 62 -6.24 2.60 -12.30
C HIS A 62 -5.18 2.83 -11.22
N CYS A 63 -4.87 1.79 -10.43
CA CYS A 63 -3.77 1.85 -9.46
C CYS A 63 -2.43 2.15 -10.16
N ALA A 64 -2.14 1.51 -11.30
CA ALA A 64 -0.92 1.74 -12.05
C ALA A 64 -0.79 3.18 -12.49
N TRP A 65 -1.85 3.74 -13.08
CA TRP A 65 -1.88 5.12 -13.53
C TRP A 65 -1.65 6.10 -12.38
N TYR A 66 -2.35 5.92 -11.26
CA TYR A 66 -2.18 6.75 -10.06
C TYR A 66 -0.74 6.69 -9.51
N LEU A 67 -0.14 5.50 -9.44
CA LEU A 67 1.21 5.32 -8.91
C LEU A 67 2.28 5.91 -9.82
N VAL A 68 2.12 5.77 -11.15
CA VAL A 68 3.02 6.39 -12.13
C VAL A 68 2.96 7.91 -12.01
N ASP A 69 1.75 8.48 -11.88
CA ASP A 69 1.59 9.92 -11.73
C ASP A 69 2.26 10.44 -10.44
N GLN A 70 2.06 9.75 -9.32
CA GLN A 70 2.73 10.05 -8.04
C GLN A 70 4.26 9.95 -8.12
N LEU A 71 4.79 8.94 -8.80
CA LEU A 71 6.23 8.75 -9.00
C LEU A 71 6.86 9.88 -9.82
N LEU A 72 6.12 10.39 -10.79
CA LEU A 72 6.58 11.40 -11.74
C LEU A 72 6.33 12.83 -11.27
N GLU A 73 5.52 13.05 -10.24
CA GLU A 73 5.20 14.38 -9.70
C GLU A 73 6.46 15.16 -9.32
N ALA A 74 7.41 14.53 -8.60
CA ALA A 74 8.67 15.18 -8.21
C ALA A 74 9.67 15.36 -9.38
N PRO A 75 9.93 14.35 -10.25
CA PRO A 75 10.82 14.50 -11.41
C PRO A 75 10.31 15.43 -12.51
N ARG A 76 8.99 15.55 -12.74
CA ARG A 76 8.42 16.43 -13.77
C ARG A 76 8.75 17.91 -13.54
N ALA A 77 8.97 18.31 -12.29
CA ALA A 77 9.46 19.65 -11.97
C ALA A 77 10.86 19.96 -12.55
N ALA A 78 11.62 18.95 -12.99
CA ALA A 78 12.99 19.07 -13.52
C ALA A 78 13.12 19.02 -15.07
N ALA A 79 11.99 19.03 -15.79
CA ALA A 79 11.79 19.40 -17.21
C ALA A 79 12.56 18.70 -18.37
N SER A 80 13.61 17.89 -18.19
CA SER A 80 14.45 17.44 -19.34
C SER A 80 14.60 15.93 -19.60
N VAL A 81 13.99 15.04 -18.80
CA VAL A 81 14.18 13.56 -18.94
C VAL A 81 12.84 12.79 -18.91
N ALA A 82 11.74 13.40 -19.37
CA ALA A 82 10.38 12.90 -19.10
C ALA A 82 10.11 11.46 -19.60
N ARG A 83 10.49 11.11 -20.84
CA ARG A 83 10.05 9.86 -21.45
C ARG A 83 10.77 8.61 -20.93
N GLU A 84 12.08 8.68 -20.71
CA GLU A 84 12.83 7.55 -20.13
C GLU A 84 12.38 7.28 -18.69
N LEU A 85 12.15 8.35 -17.92
CA LEU A 85 11.64 8.25 -16.55
C LEU A 85 10.20 7.74 -16.50
N GLU A 86 9.35 8.12 -17.45
CA GLU A 86 7.98 7.59 -17.56
C GLU A 86 7.98 6.07 -17.75
N MET A 87 8.82 5.56 -18.65
CA MET A 87 8.93 4.13 -18.90
C MET A 87 9.53 3.39 -17.70
N GLU A 88 10.55 3.96 -17.05
CA GLU A 88 11.12 3.39 -15.81
C GLU A 88 10.07 3.34 -14.69
N ALA A 89 9.29 4.41 -14.51
CA ALA A 89 8.22 4.48 -13.52
C ALA A 89 7.13 3.44 -13.80
N GLU A 90 6.72 3.27 -15.06
CA GLU A 90 5.73 2.27 -15.44
C GLU A 90 6.18 0.85 -15.11
N VAL A 91 7.43 0.48 -15.47
CA VAL A 91 8.00 -0.83 -15.14
C VAL A 91 8.02 -1.05 -13.62
N LEU A 92 8.50 -0.08 -12.85
CA LEU A 92 8.56 -0.16 -11.39
C LEU A 92 7.18 -0.35 -10.76
N VAL A 93 6.17 0.35 -11.27
CA VAL A 93 4.79 0.25 -10.79
C VAL A 93 4.19 -1.11 -11.08
N TRP A 94 4.36 -1.62 -12.29
CA TRP A 94 3.86 -2.95 -12.64
C TRP A 94 4.53 -4.06 -11.83
N GLU A 95 5.82 -3.93 -11.52
CA GLU A 95 6.50 -4.86 -10.61
C GLU A 95 5.88 -4.84 -9.20
N GLN A 96 5.53 -3.67 -8.66
CA GLN A 96 4.87 -3.60 -7.35
C GLN A 96 3.47 -4.21 -7.38
N ILE A 97 2.71 -3.97 -8.45
CA ILE A 97 1.37 -4.55 -8.63
C ILE A 97 1.47 -6.08 -8.74
N ASP A 98 2.45 -6.61 -9.47
CA ASP A 98 2.67 -8.05 -9.57
C ASP A 98 2.99 -8.66 -8.21
N ARG A 99 3.88 -8.04 -7.42
CA ARG A 99 4.14 -8.46 -6.03
C ARG A 99 2.88 -8.47 -5.19
N ALA A 100 2.04 -7.44 -5.29
CA ALA A 100 0.77 -7.36 -4.56
C ALA A 100 -0.23 -8.46 -4.99
N LYS A 101 -0.29 -8.78 -6.28
CA LYS A 101 -1.11 -9.90 -6.79
C LYS A 101 -0.59 -11.25 -6.31
N MET A 102 0.73 -11.44 -6.30
CA MET A 102 1.36 -12.64 -5.76
C MET A 102 1.08 -12.81 -4.27
N PHE A 103 1.14 -11.70 -3.51
CA PHE A 103 0.67 -11.67 -2.12
C PHE A 103 -0.81 -12.06 -2.03
N GLY A 104 -1.70 -11.49 -2.85
CA GLY A 104 -3.13 -11.82 -2.86
C GLY A 104 -3.43 -13.31 -3.14
N ARG A 105 -2.66 -13.93 -4.05
CA ARG A 105 -2.72 -15.39 -4.29
C ARG A 105 -2.24 -16.19 -3.09
N ALA A 106 -1.12 -15.80 -2.50
CA ALA A 106 -0.56 -16.48 -1.33
C ALA A 106 -1.51 -16.36 -0.13
N LEU A 107 -2.19 -15.22 0.02
CA LEU A 107 -3.23 -14.98 1.01
C LEU A 107 -4.42 -15.94 0.80
N ALA A 108 -4.90 -16.08 -0.43
CA ALA A 108 -5.97 -17.04 -0.73
C ALA A 108 -5.58 -18.49 -0.40
N LEU A 109 -4.33 -18.88 -0.68
CA LEU A 109 -3.82 -20.21 -0.32
C LEU A 109 -3.71 -20.42 1.19
N LEU A 110 -3.28 -19.39 1.93
CA LEU A 110 -3.22 -19.42 3.39
C LEU A 110 -4.62 -19.68 3.96
N PHE A 111 -5.63 -18.96 3.45
CA PHE A 111 -7.02 -19.14 3.85
C PHE A 111 -7.68 -20.43 3.34
N GLY A 112 -7.10 -21.09 2.33
CA GLY A 112 -7.47 -22.45 1.96
C GLY A 112 -7.04 -23.49 3.01
N SER A 113 -6.05 -23.15 3.84
CA SER A 113 -5.50 -24.02 4.89
C SER A 113 -5.97 -23.66 6.29
N SER A 114 -6.28 -22.39 6.56
CA SER A 114 -6.82 -21.89 7.82
C SER A 114 -8.01 -20.96 7.61
N SER A 115 -9.01 -20.98 8.51
CA SER A 115 -10.15 -20.06 8.41
C SER A 115 -9.83 -18.63 8.87
N ASN A 116 -8.72 -18.45 9.59
CA ASN A 116 -8.33 -17.20 10.20
C ASN A 116 -6.82 -17.03 10.10
N VAL A 117 -6.36 -15.78 10.16
CA VAL A 117 -4.93 -15.43 10.16
C VAL A 117 -4.65 -14.36 11.21
N SER A 118 -3.51 -14.48 11.87
CA SER A 118 -3.01 -13.45 12.78
C SER A 118 -2.37 -12.28 12.00
N GLU A 119 -2.24 -11.13 12.65
CA GLU A 119 -1.56 -9.97 12.06
C GLU A 119 -0.08 -10.23 11.77
N ASP A 120 0.60 -10.99 12.64
CA ASP A 120 2.00 -11.35 12.46
C ASP A 120 2.22 -12.24 11.23
N GLU A 121 1.33 -13.21 11.00
CA GLU A 121 1.36 -14.07 9.81
C GLU A 121 1.15 -13.26 8.53
N LEU A 122 0.24 -12.27 8.55
CA LEU A 122 0.05 -11.37 7.41
C LEU A 122 1.26 -10.49 7.14
N CYS A 123 1.88 -9.93 8.19
CA CYS A 123 3.10 -9.14 8.07
C CYS A 123 4.24 -9.98 7.47
N GLN A 124 4.41 -11.22 7.94
CA GLN A 124 5.41 -12.14 7.40
C GLN A 124 5.12 -12.50 5.93
N LEU A 125 3.85 -12.71 5.60
CA LEU A 125 3.44 -12.99 4.23
C LEU A 125 3.72 -11.80 3.31
N ALA A 126 3.39 -10.57 3.72
CA ALA A 126 3.69 -9.35 2.97
C ALA A 126 5.20 -9.18 2.76
N ALA A 127 5.99 -9.35 3.83
CA ALA A 127 7.45 -9.23 3.78
C ALA A 127 8.08 -10.24 2.81
N LYS A 128 7.55 -11.47 2.74
CA LYS A 128 8.00 -12.50 1.77
C LYS A 128 7.85 -12.06 0.31
N HIS A 129 6.89 -11.18 0.04
CA HIS A 129 6.65 -10.61 -1.29
C HIS A 129 7.30 -9.22 -1.48
N GLY A 130 8.13 -8.76 -0.54
CA GLY A 130 8.79 -7.46 -0.61
C GLY A 130 7.85 -6.28 -0.42
N LEU A 131 6.76 -6.49 0.33
CA LEU A 131 5.74 -5.51 0.68
C LEU A 131 5.69 -5.37 2.20
N GLU A 132 5.12 -4.27 2.68
CA GLU A 132 4.80 -4.13 4.11
C GLU A 132 3.29 -4.03 4.28
N LEU A 133 2.79 -4.53 5.41
CA LEU A 133 1.40 -4.30 5.79
C LEU A 133 1.30 -2.92 6.42
N ALA A 134 0.38 -2.08 5.95
CA ALA A 134 0.14 -0.81 6.60
C ALA A 134 -0.33 -1.06 8.04
N ALA A 135 0.18 -0.26 8.98
CA ALA A 135 -0.29 -0.32 10.35
C ALA A 135 -1.82 -0.16 10.36
N PRO A 136 -2.56 -0.93 11.18
CA PRO A 136 -4.00 -0.75 11.29
C PRO A 136 -4.24 0.70 11.72
N ALA A 137 -4.65 1.54 10.78
CA ALA A 137 -5.13 2.87 11.11
C ALA A 137 -6.26 2.63 12.10
N GLY A 138 -6.09 3.04 13.36
CA GLY A 138 -7.09 2.93 14.43
C GLY A 138 -8.30 3.83 14.17
N GLY A 139 -8.86 3.79 12.97
CA GLY A 139 -9.68 4.83 12.39
C GLY A 139 -9.96 4.61 10.91
N LEU A 140 -10.46 3.43 10.51
CA LEU A 140 -11.19 3.25 9.25
C LEU A 140 -12.34 4.28 9.08
N LEU A 141 -12.75 4.95 10.16
CA LEU A 141 -13.72 6.05 10.12
C LEU A 141 -13.18 7.34 9.46
N LEU A 142 -11.88 7.64 9.51
CA LEU A 142 -11.38 8.95 9.03
C LEU A 142 -11.05 8.97 7.54
N LEU A 143 -10.53 7.87 6.98
CA LEU A 143 -10.21 7.80 5.54
C LEU A 143 -11.47 7.69 4.68
N VAL A 144 -12.48 6.92 5.13
CA VAL A 144 -13.79 6.87 4.46
C VAL A 144 -14.53 8.21 4.58
N GLN A 145 -14.41 8.93 5.71
CA GLN A 145 -14.97 10.27 5.86
C GLN A 145 -14.31 11.32 4.97
N ARG A 146 -13.04 11.18 4.60
CA ARG A 146 -12.37 12.14 3.72
C ARG A 146 -12.82 12.00 2.26
N HIS A 147 -13.10 10.78 1.80
CA HIS A 147 -13.50 10.55 0.41
C HIS A 147 -15.00 10.78 0.13
N TYR A 148 -15.85 10.88 1.16
CA TYR A 148 -17.29 11.15 0.99
C TYR A 148 -17.71 12.59 1.37
N ARG A 149 -16.77 13.51 1.62
CA ARG A 149 -17.06 14.89 2.06
C ARG A 149 -16.80 15.96 1.00
N GLU A 150 -16.90 15.60 -0.27
CA GLU A 150 -17.12 16.57 -1.34
C GLU A 150 -18.50 16.30 -1.94
N ASP A 151 -19.25 17.38 -2.21
CA ASP A 151 -20.61 17.42 -2.78
C ASP A 151 -21.83 17.34 -1.85
N VAL A 152 -21.89 18.23 -0.86
CA VAL A 152 -23.20 18.80 -0.45
C VAL A 152 -23.19 20.31 -0.70
N PRO A 153 -23.83 20.81 -1.77
CA PRO A 153 -23.97 22.25 -1.95
C PRO A 153 -24.86 22.80 -0.84
N VAL A 154 -24.30 23.74 -0.07
CA VAL A 154 -25.04 24.53 0.92
C VAL A 154 -26.01 25.42 0.15
N ILE A 155 -27.28 25.01 0.08
CA ILE A 155 -28.37 25.88 -0.33
C ILE A 155 -28.58 26.86 0.83
N LEU A 156 -28.04 28.07 0.69
CA LEU A 156 -28.36 29.19 1.56
C LEU A 156 -29.82 29.58 1.31
N ALA A 157 -30.64 29.50 2.36
CA ALA A 157 -31.96 30.10 2.45
C ALA A 157 -31.87 31.35 3.33
#